data_AF-A0ABD5DYD1-F1
#
_entry.id   AF-A0ABD5DYD1-F1
#
_cell.length_a   1.000
_cell.length_b   1.000
_cell.length_c   1.000
_cell.angle_alpha   90.00
_cell.angle_beta   90.00
_cell.angle_gamma   90.00
#
_symmetry.space_group_name_H-M   'P 1'
#
loop_
_entity.id
_entity.type
_entity.pdbx_description
1 polymer ?
#
loop_
_entity_poly.entity_id
_entity_poly.type
_entity_poly.pdbx_seq_one_letter_code
_entity_poly.pdbx_strand_id
1 'polypeptide(L)' 'MNNLISTYRRRILKAALLRHQRKTGSSLLVIKLNKGGISTIELTEILLDGLLRKFERLALGEYGNV' A
#
# COMPACT_ATOMS: atom_id res chain seq x y z
N MET A 1 20.31 0.75 -13.03
CA MET A 1 18.88 0.43 -13.19
C MET A 1 18.20 0.04 -11.87
N ASN A 2 18.81 -0.80 -11.02
CA ASN A 2 18.22 -1.26 -9.74
C ASN A 2 17.79 -0.13 -8.78
N ASN A 3 18.41 1.04 -8.85
CA ASN A 3 18.10 2.16 -7.96
C ASN A 3 16.83 2.94 -8.38
N LEU A 4 16.38 2.81 -9.63
CA LEU A 4 15.25 3.60 -10.14
C LEU A 4 13.91 3.02 -9.63
N ILE A 5 13.74 1.71 -9.74
CA ILE A 5 12.53 1.01 -9.28
C ILE A 5 12.36 1.18 -7.77
N SER A 6 13.43 0.99 -6.98
CA SER A 6 13.39 1.20 -5.53
C SER A 6 13.05 2.65 -5.17
N THR A 7 13.57 3.62 -5.91
CA THR A 7 13.23 5.04 -5.73
C THR A 7 11.76 5.30 -5.98
N TYR A 8 11.18 4.78 -7.07
CA TYR A 8 9.75 4.95 -7.35
C TYR A 8 8.87 4.24 -6.33
N ARG A 9 9.19 3.01 -5.92
CA ARG A 9 8.47 2.31 -4.85
C ARG A 9 8.42 3.16 -3.59
N ARG A 10 9.57 3.68 -3.13
CA ARG A 10 9.64 4.55 -1.95
C ARG A 10 8.78 5.82 -2.11
N ARG A 11 8.79 6.45 -3.29
CA ARG A 11 7.96 7.64 -3.57
C ARG A 11 6.46 7.33 -3.52
N ILE A 12 6.05 6.22 -4.13
CA ILE A 12 4.66 5.74 -4.13
C ILE A 12 4.19 5.49 -2.69
N LEU A 13 4.99 4.78 -1.89
CA LEU A 13 4.68 4.47 -0.50
C LEU A 13 4.52 5.72 0.36
N LYS A 14 5.50 6.64 0.31
CA LYS A 14 5.46 7.89 1.06
C LYS A 14 4.26 8.76 0.64
N ALA A 15 3.99 8.87 -0.66
CA ALA A 15 2.85 9.62 -1.16
C ALA A 15 1.51 9.00 -0.70
N ALA A 16 1.40 7.67 -0.69
CA ALA A 16 0.20 6.97 -0.23
C ALA A 16 -0.07 7.20 1.27
N LEU A 17 0.95 7.07 2.12
CA LEU A 17 0.82 7.33 3.56
C LEU A 17 0.45 8.78 3.85
N LEU A 18 1.17 9.74 3.26
CA LEU A 18 0.90 11.16 3.45
C LEU A 18 -0.51 11.53 2.97
N ARG A 19 -0.93 11.00 1.83
CA ARG A 19 -2.29 11.24 1.31
C ARG A 19 -3.34 10.67 2.24
N HIS A 20 -3.14 9.47 2.77
CA HIS A 20 -4.07 8.86 3.71
C HIS A 20 -4.17 9.70 4.98
N GLN A 21 -3.04 10.01 5.62
CA GLN A 21 -2.99 10.81 6.83
C GLN A 21 -3.63 12.19 6.66
N ARG A 22 -3.41 12.88 5.52
CA ARG A 22 -4.08 14.15 5.22
C ARG A 22 -5.59 14.02 5.06
N LYS A 23 -6.08 12.89 4.52
CA LYS A 23 -7.51 12.67 4.26
C LYS A 23 -8.28 12.26 5.51
N THR A 24 -7.66 11.46 6.38
CA THR A 24 -8.35 10.83 7.52
C THR A 24 -7.88 11.36 8.88
N GLY A 25 -6.79 12.11 8.92
CA GLY A 25 -6.13 12.53 10.16
C GLY A 25 -5.38 11.40 10.87
N SER A 26 -5.37 10.18 10.32
CA SER A 26 -4.81 8.98 10.97
C SER A 26 -4.05 8.08 9.98
N SER A 27 -3.23 7.17 10.51
CA SER A 27 -2.66 6.04 9.76
C SER A 27 -3.52 4.77 9.88
N LEU A 28 -4.62 4.80 10.65
CA LEU A 28 -5.45 3.62 10.91
C LEU A 28 -6.56 3.47 9.89
N LEU A 29 -6.70 2.25 9.38
CA LEU A 29 -7.81 1.83 8.55
C LEU A 29 -8.78 1.02 9.41
N VAL A 30 -9.98 1.56 9.61
CA VAL A 30 -11.03 0.93 10.40
C VAL A 30 -11.94 0.13 9.45
N ILE A 31 -12.00 -1.17 9.65
CA ILE A 31 -12.79 -2.12 8.86
C ILE A 31 -13.96 -2.60 9.69
N LYS A 32 -15.18 -2.32 9.21
CA LYS A 32 -16.40 -2.89 9.77
C LYS A 32 -16.67 -4.24 9.12
N LEU A 33 -16.66 -5.31 9.93
CA LEU A 33 -16.92 -6.67 9.47
C LEU A 33 -18.43 -6.96 9.44
N ASN A 34 -18.84 -7.90 8.59
CA ASN A 34 -20.25 -8.23 8.33
C ASN A 34 -21.04 -8.73 9.57
N LYS A 35 -20.37 -9.02 10.69
CA LYS A 35 -20.98 -9.44 11.97
C LYS A 35 -20.88 -8.37 13.08
N GLY A 36 -20.65 -7.12 12.73
CA GLY A 36 -20.53 -6.01 13.69
C GLY A 36 -19.16 -5.90 14.39
N GLY A 37 -18.22 -6.81 14.10
CA GLY A 37 -16.84 -6.67 14.55
C GLY A 37 -16.16 -5.48 13.90
N ILE A 38 -15.36 -4.75 14.68
CA ILE A 38 -14.50 -3.68 14.18
C ILE A 38 -13.06 -4.18 14.24
N SER A 39 -12.36 -4.12 13.11
CA SER A 39 -10.92 -4.38 13.04
C SER A 39 -10.20 -3.11 12.63
N THR A 40 -9.07 -2.82 13.26
CA THR A 40 -8.22 -1.69 12.92
C THR A 40 -6.90 -2.20 12.39
N ILE A 41 -6.48 -1.72 11.23
CA ILE A 41 -5.19 -2.02 10.64
C ILE A 41 -4.39 -0.72 10.55
N GLU A 42 -3.18 -0.71 11.09
CA GLU A 42 -2.27 0.41 10.89
C GLU A 42 -1.60 0.34 9.52
N LEU A 43 -1.71 1.42 8.75
CA LEU A 43 -1.00 1.57 7.48
C LEU A 43 0.44 1.97 7.78
N THR A 44 1.32 0.97 7.80
CA THR A 44 2.77 1.14 7.92
C THR A 44 3.44 1.10 6.54
N GLU A 45 4.68 1.58 6.46
CA GLU A 45 5.50 1.45 5.23
C GLU A 45 5.69 0.00 4.81
N ILE A 46 5.89 -0.91 5.77
CA ILE A 46 6.08 -2.35 5.52
C ILE A 46 4.80 -2.95 4.92
N LEU A 47 3.64 -2.64 5.50
CA LEU A 47 2.36 -3.15 5.01
C LEU A 47 2.08 -2.66 3.58
N LEU A 48 2.32 -1.39 3.31
CA LEU A 48 2.12 -0.83 1.97
C LEU A 48 3.17 -1.32 0.96
N ASP A 49 4.42 -1.58 1.36
CA ASP A 49 5.43 -2.19 0.47
C ASP A 49 5.00 -3.60 0.05
N GLY A 50 4.51 -4.39 1.00
CA GLY A 50 3.94 -5.71 0.72
C GLY A 50 2.76 -5.65 -0.26
N LEU A 51 1.86 -4.68 -0.07
CA LEU A 51 0.72 -4.45 -0.96
C LEU A 51 1.18 -4.05 -2.38
N LEU A 52 2.12 -3.12 -2.47
CA LEU A 52 2.66 -2.63 -3.74
C LEU A 52 3.31 -3.77 -4.54
N ARG A 53 4.13 -4.60 -3.90
CA ARG A 53 4.75 -5.77 -4.54
C ARG A 53 3.73 -6.79 -4.99
N LYS A 54 2.64 -6.97 -4.24
CA LYS A 54 1.54 -7.86 -4.65
C LYS A 54 0.89 -7.34 -5.93
N PHE A 55 0.63 -6.03 -6.04
CA PHE A 55 0.09 -5.44 -7.26
C PHE A 55 1.06 -5.52 -8.44
N GLU A 56 2.34 -5.26 -8.23
CA GLU A 56 3.37 -5.44 -9.26
C GLU A 56 3.40 -6.88 -9.77
N ARG A 57 3.31 -7.88 -8.87
CA ARG A 57 3.24 -9.30 -9.26
C ARG A 57 1.98 -9.63 -10.07
N LEU A 58 0.83 -9.08 -9.68
CA LEU A 58 -0.42 -9.26 -10.45
C LEU A 58 -0.29 -8.66 -11.85
N ALA A 59 0.26 -7.44 -11.95
CA ALA A 59 0.49 -6.78 -13.23
C ALA A 59 1.47 -7.58 -14.12
N LEU A 60 2.56 -8.11 -13.55
CA LEU A 60 3.48 -8.98 -14.29
C LEU A 60 2.81 -10.28 -14.76
N GLY A 61 1.87 -10.83 -13.99
CA GLY A 61 1.09 -12.00 -14.38
C GLY A 61 0.12 -11.72 -15.53
N GLU A 62 -0.47 -10.52 -15.59
CA GLU A 62 -1.43 -10.12 -16.63
C GLU A 62 -0.74 -9.69 -17.94
N TYR A 63 0.33 -8.90 -17.84
CA TYR A 63 0.98 -8.26 -19.00
C TYR A 63 2.30 -8.93 -19.41
N GLY A 64 2.71 -9.97 -18.70
CA GLY A 64 3.99 -10.65 -18.90
C GLY A 64 5.17 -9.87 -18.31
N ASN A 65 6.33 -10.51 -18.33
CA ASN A 65 7.59 -9.85 -18.00
C ASN A 65 8.09 -9.18 -19.28
N VAL A 66 8.07 -7.84 -19.34
CA VAL A 66 8.66 -7.07 -20.45
C VAL A 66 10.17 -7.27 -20.47
#